data_AF-A0A3M2A8Q7-F1
#
_entry.id   AF-A0A3M2A8Q7-F1
#
_cell.length_a   1.000
_cell.length_b   1.000
_cell.length_c   1.000
_cell.angle_alpha   90.00
_cell.angle_beta   90.00
_cell.angle_gamma   90.00
#
_symmetry.space_group_name_H-M   'P 1'
#
loop_
_entity.id
_entity.type
_entity.pdbx_description
1 polymer ?
#
loop_
_entity_poly.entity_id
_entity_poly.type
_entity_poly.pdbx_seq_one_letter_code
_entity_poly.pdbx_strand_id
1 'polypeptide(L)' 'MPRKGSVSPRETLPDPKYGDVLVHKLINKVLKDGKKSVAEWIVYTALEEASKEVG' A
#
# COMPACT_ATOMS: atom_id res chain seq x y z
N MET A 1 -17.68 -0.14 14.33
CA MET A 1 -16.86 -0.38 15.53
C MET A 1 -17.63 -1.34 16.42
N PRO A 2 -17.13 -2.56 16.67
CA PRO A 2 -17.93 -3.57 17.36
C PRO A 2 -17.75 -3.46 18.87
N ARG A 3 -18.86 -3.51 19.60
CA ARG A 3 -18.88 -3.71 21.06
C ARG A 3 -18.92 -5.20 21.44
N LYS A 4 -19.35 -6.08 20.52
CA LYS A 4 -19.25 -7.56 20.57
C LYS A 4 -19.24 -8.10 19.12
N GLY A 5 -18.56 -9.22 18.88
CA GLY A 5 -18.44 -9.89 17.57
C GLY A 5 -17.22 -9.48 16.72
N SER A 6 -16.86 -10.31 15.74
CA SER A 6 -15.74 -10.06 14.81
C SER A 6 -16.16 -9.17 13.65
N VAL A 7 -15.27 -8.27 13.22
CA VAL A 7 -15.45 -7.47 12.01
C VAL A 7 -14.72 -8.15 10.86
N SER A 8 -15.41 -8.32 9.73
CA SER A 8 -14.78 -8.82 8.51
C SER A 8 -13.65 -7.88 8.09
N PRO A 9 -12.46 -8.41 7.75
CA PRO A 9 -11.43 -7.63 7.10
C PRO A 9 -11.99 -6.96 5.84
N ARG A 10 -11.53 -5.74 5.56
CA ARG A 10 -11.86 -5.07 4.30
C ARG A 10 -11.01 -5.65 3.19
N GLU A 11 -11.65 -5.98 2.08
CA GLU A 11 -10.93 -6.33 0.86
C GLU A 11 -10.31 -5.07 0.27
N THR A 12 -9.03 -5.18 -0.07
CA THR A 12 -8.25 -4.10 -0.69
C THR A 12 -8.07 -4.44 -2.17
N LEU A 13 -8.34 -3.46 -3.04
CA LEU A 13 -8.07 -3.60 -4.47
C LEU A 13 -6.57 -3.78 -4.74
N PRO A 14 -6.20 -4.46 -5.83
CA PRO A 14 -4.81 -4.56 -6.25
C PRO A 14 -4.25 -3.19 -6.66
N ASP A 15 -2.93 -3.05 -6.56
CA ASP A 15 -2.21 -1.85 -6.97
C ASP A 15 -2.35 -1.60 -8.49
N PRO A 16 -2.59 -0.36 -8.96
CA PRO A 16 -2.76 -0.10 -10.39
C PRO A 16 -1.47 -0.23 -11.21
N LYS A 17 -0.28 -0.13 -10.61
CA LYS A 17 0.99 -0.21 -11.34
C LYS A 17 1.52 -1.64 -11.39
N TYR A 18 1.49 -2.34 -10.25
CA TYR A 18 2.06 -3.69 -10.14
C TYR A 18 0.99 -4.81 -10.11
N GLY A 19 -0.29 -4.48 -9.99
CA GLY A 19 -1.37 -5.47 -9.92
C GLY A 19 -1.40 -6.27 -8.61
N ASP A 20 -0.55 -5.94 -7.63
CA ASP A 20 -0.41 -6.69 -6.38
C ASP A 20 -1.15 -6.00 -5.22
N VAL A 21 -1.89 -6.81 -4.46
CA VAL A 21 -2.61 -6.39 -3.25
C VAL A 21 -1.63 -6.03 -2.12
N LEU A 22 -0.46 -6.66 -2.05
CA LEU A 22 0.56 -6.39 -1.04
C LEU A 22 1.16 -4.99 -1.20
N VAL A 23 1.46 -4.59 -2.43
CA VAL A 23 1.95 -3.23 -2.73
C VAL A 23 0.89 -2.20 -2.35
N HIS A 24 -0.38 -2.45 -2.67
CA HIS A 24 -1.47 -1.56 -2.29
C HIS A 24 -1.63 -1.43 -0.76
N LYS A 25 -1.48 -2.53 -0.02
CA LYS A 25 -1.47 -2.54 1.45
C LYS A 25 -0.28 -1.76 2.01
N LEU A 26 0.89 -1.83 1.37
CA LEU A 26 2.07 -1.06 1.77
C LEU A 26 1.83 0.45 1.59
N ILE A 27 1.33 0.88 0.44
CA ILE A 27 0.98 2.28 0.17
C ILE A 27 -0.01 2.81 1.22
N ASN A 28 -1.07 2.05 1.52
CA ASN A 28 -2.06 2.44 2.52
C ASN A 28 -1.50 2.53 3.95
N LYS A 29 -0.41 1.82 4.26
CA LYS A 29 0.29 1.92 5.55
C LYS A 29 1.26 3.10 5.62
N VAL A 30 1.90 3.45 4.50
CA VAL A 30 2.78 4.63 4.38
C VAL A 30 1.97 5.94 4.34
N LEU A 31 0.71 5.85 3.90
CA LEU A 31 -0.20 6.98 3.80
C LEU A 31 -0.35 7.75 5.12
N LYS A 32 0.06 9.01 5.09
CA LYS A 32 -0.13 9.96 6.20
C LYS A 32 -1.02 11.13 5.75
N ASP A 33 -1.93 11.55 6.61
CA ASP A 33 -2.85 12.67 6.39
C ASP A 33 -3.68 12.56 5.08
N GLY A 34 -3.95 11.33 4.61
CA GLY A 34 -4.71 11.10 3.38
C GLY A 34 -3.97 11.43 2.08
N LYS A 35 -2.67 11.71 2.13
CA LYS A 35 -1.84 12.10 0.96
C LYS A 35 -1.47 10.91 0.07
N LYS A 36 -2.43 10.37 -0.68
CA LYS A 36 -2.26 9.11 -1.45
C LYS A 36 -1.22 9.22 -2.55
N SER A 37 -1.25 10.30 -3.33
CA SER A 37 -0.27 10.54 -4.39
C SER A 37 1.17 10.60 -3.85
N VAL A 38 1.37 11.19 -2.67
CA VAL A 38 2.70 11.26 -2.03
C VAL A 38 3.14 9.87 -1.56
N ALA A 39 2.24 9.09 -0.95
CA ALA A 39 2.55 7.74 -0.50
C ALA A 39 2.88 6.80 -1.68
N GLU A 40 2.13 6.88 -2.77
CA GLU A 40 2.40 6.16 -4.02
C GLU A 40 3.79 6.52 -4.57
N TRP A 41 4.10 7.82 -4.65
CA TRP A 41 5.41 8.29 -5.12
C TRP A 41 6.56 7.74 -4.27
N ILE A 42 6.46 7.79 -2.95
CA ILE A 42 7.48 7.26 -2.03
C ILE A 42 7.69 5.76 -2.26
N VAL A 43 6.60 4.96 -2.27
CA VAL A 43 6.71 3.50 -2.41
C VAL A 43 7.27 3.11 -3.77
N TYR A 44 6.80 3.72 -4.84
CA TYR A 44 7.29 3.40 -6.19
C TYR A 44 8.75 3.79 -6.40
N THR A 45 9.18 4.93 -5.85
CA THR A 45 10.58 5.37 -5.93
C THR A 45 11.48 4.41 -5.15
N ALA A 46 11.08 4.03 -3.94
CA ALA A 46 11.83 3.07 -3.12
C ALA A 46 11.95 1.68 -3.78
N LEU A 47 10.88 1.20 -4.43
CA LEU A 47 10.92 -0.06 -5.18
C LEU A 47 11.85 0.02 -6.40
N GLU A 48 11.88 1.16 -7.09
CA GLU A 48 12.79 1.38 -8.22
C GLU A 48 14.26 1.42 -7.75
N GLU A 49 14.54 2.06 -6.62
CA GLU A 49 15.88 2.08 -6.02
C GLU A 49 16.31 0.67 -5.59
N ALA A 50 15.46 -0.06 -4.89
CA ALA A 50 15.73 -1.44 -4.49
C ALA A 50 16.02 -2.35 -5.70
N SER A 51 15.29 -2.16 -6.81
CA SER A 51 15.54 -2.91 -8.04
C SER A 51 16.93 -2.66 -8.64
N LYS A 52 17.57 -1.52 -8.36
CA LYS A 52 18.92 -1.19 -8.85
C LYS A 52 20.01 -1.88 -8.03
N GLU A 53 19.75 -2.15 -6.75
CA GLU A 53 20.71 -2.84 -5.85
C GLU A 53 20.65 -4.37 -5.97
N VAL A 54 19.52 -4.91 -6.41
CA VAL A 54 19.28 -6.37 -6.52
C VAL A 54 19.74 -6.94 -7.88
N GLY A 55 20.29 -6.11 -8.77
CA GLY A 55 20.91 -6.51 -10.04
C GLY A 55 22.43 -6.53 -9.95
#